data_AF-A0A7V8W463-F1
#
_entry.id   AF-A0A7V8W463-F1
#
_cell.length_a   1.000
_cell.length_b   1.000
_cell.length_c   1.000
_cell.angle_alpha   90.00
_cell.angle_beta   90.00
_cell.angle_gamma   90.00
#
_symmetry.space_group_name_H-M   'P 1'
#
loop_
_entity.id
_entity.type
_entity.pdbx_description
1 polymer ?
#
loop_
_entity_poly.entity_id
_entity_poly.type
_entity_poly.pdbx_seq_one_letter_code
_entity_poly.pdbx_strand_id
1 'polypeptide(L)'
;MIETDPEKLVLLYERLKDVCLVEKEVWREIFMPRDAGKGLVLTRVQDRYEVLIDDDAVESALEANIPLGGKSLAAAIHEYRDHISFVKKT
;
A
#
# COMPACT_ATOMS: atom_id res chain seq x y z
N MET A 1 10.26 -10.36 2.31
CA MET A 1 9.28 -11.48 2.32
C MET A 1 7.99 -10.97 1.73
N ILE A 2 7.37 -11.66 0.77
CA ILE A 2 6.07 -11.24 0.22
C ILE A 2 5.01 -11.46 1.30
N GLU A 3 4.22 -10.43 1.61
CA GLU A 3 3.12 -10.53 2.56
C GLU A 3 1.91 -11.15 1.86
N THR A 4 1.38 -12.24 2.42
CA THR A 4 0.22 -12.97 1.87
C THR A 4 -0.94 -13.01 2.85
N ASP A 5 -0.79 -12.39 4.02
CA ASP A 5 -1.82 -12.37 5.05
C ASP A 5 -2.97 -11.44 4.63
N PRO A 6 -4.22 -11.94 4.52
CA PRO A 6 -5.33 -11.18 3.97
C PRO A 6 -5.71 -9.98 4.85
N GLU A 7 -5.59 -10.08 6.17
CA GLU A 7 -5.93 -8.99 7.08
C GLU A 7 -4.90 -7.85 6.94
N LYS A 8 -3.62 -8.19 6.86
CA LYS A 8 -2.58 -7.19 6.60
C LYS A 8 -2.63 -6.62 5.20
N LEU A 9 -2.94 -7.42 4.19
CA LEU A 9 -3.07 -6.95 2.81
C LEU A 9 -4.11 -5.85 2.71
N VAL A 10 -5.27 -5.99 3.36
CA VAL A 10 -6.30 -4.94 3.43
C VAL A 10 -5.68 -3.64 3.98
N LEU A 11 -4.97 -3.71 5.10
CA LEU A 11 -4.32 -2.54 5.70
C LEU A 11 -3.24 -1.94 4.78
N LEU A 12 -2.48 -2.76 4.07
CA LEU A 12 -1.44 -2.33 3.14
C LEU A 12 -2.04 -1.63 1.91
N TYR A 13 -3.15 -2.14 1.35
CA TYR A 13 -3.88 -1.49 0.27
C TYR A 13 -4.47 -0.15 0.70
N GLU A 14 -5.03 -0.07 1.91
CA GLU A 14 -5.49 1.21 2.46
C GLU A 14 -4.33 2.20 2.65
N ARG A 15 -3.21 1.71 3.17
CA ARG A 15 -2.03 2.56 3.38
C ARG A 15 -1.43 3.04 2.07
N LEU A 16 -1.35 2.19 1.06
CA LEU A 16 -0.94 2.54 -0.30
C LEU A 16 -1.81 3.65 -0.86
N LYS A 17 -3.13 3.50 -0.76
CA LYS A 17 -4.09 4.54 -1.16
C LYS A 17 -3.80 5.87 -0.47
N ASP A 18 -3.66 5.89 0.85
CA ASP A 18 -3.39 7.13 1.59
C ASP A 18 -2.06 7.79 1.18
N VAL A 19 -0.98 7.00 1.05
CA VAL A 19 0.33 7.52 0.64
C VAL A 19 0.27 8.10 -0.77
N CYS A 20 -0.31 7.36 -1.73
CA CYS A 20 -0.46 7.84 -3.11
C CYS A 20 -1.29 9.13 -3.20
N LEU A 21 -2.31 9.31 -2.35
CA LEU A 21 -3.12 10.53 -2.33
C LEU A 21 -2.37 11.72 -1.71
N VAL A 22 -1.60 11.50 -0.65
CA VAL A 22 -0.84 12.55 0.04
C VAL A 22 0.30 13.06 -0.84
N GLU A 23 1.07 12.12 -1.38
CA GLU A 23 2.25 12.42 -2.19
C GLU A 23 1.90 12.76 -3.64
N LYS A 24 0.66 12.46 -4.04
CA LYS A 24 0.10 12.68 -5.38
C LYS A 24 0.85 11.92 -6.49
N GLU A 25 1.49 10.81 -6.15
CA GLU A 25 2.28 9.97 -7.04
C GLU A 25 2.15 8.50 -6.60
N VAL A 26 2.37 7.56 -7.51
CA VAL A 26 2.35 6.13 -7.18
C VAL A 26 3.60 5.79 -6.36
N TRP A 27 3.39 5.57 -5.06
CA TRP A 27 4.47 5.22 -4.15
C TRP A 27 4.76 3.73 -4.15
N ARG A 28 6.03 3.40 -4.38
CA ARG A 28 6.54 2.02 -4.37
C ARG A 28 6.94 1.54 -2.98
N GLU A 29 6.71 2.34 -1.96
CA GLU A 29 7.18 2.06 -0.61
C GLU A 29 6.16 2.56 0.43
N ILE A 30 5.74 1.70 1.34
CA ILE A 30 4.82 2.09 2.41
C ILE A 30 5.34 1.65 3.77
N PHE A 31 5.09 2.50 4.77
CA PHE A 31 5.46 2.26 6.15
C PHE A 31 4.21 1.96 6.95
N MET A 32 4.20 0.78 7.55
CA MET A 32 3.14 0.34 8.46
C MET A 32 3.63 0.42 9.91
N PRO A 33 2.81 0.95 10.83
CA PRO A 33 3.07 0.78 12.24
C PRO A 33 3.07 -0.72 12.56
N ARG A 34 4.10 -1.20 13.26
CA ARG A 34 4.16 -2.61 13.67
C ARG A 34 3.02 -2.87 14.64
N ASP A 35 2.21 -3.89 14.37
CA ASP A 35 1.07 -4.26 15.21
C ASP A 35 1.55 -4.46 16.65
N ALA A 36 1.21 -3.51 17.51
CA ALA A 36 1.58 -3.53 18.90
C ALA A 36 0.60 -4.47 19.60
N GLY A 37 0.94 -5.75 19.66
CA GLY A 37 0.15 -6.75 20.37
C GLY A 37 -0.27 -6.22 21.75
N LYS A 38 -1.57 -5.93 21.93
CA LYS A 38 -2.24 -5.56 23.19
C LYS A 38 -1.44 -4.69 24.18
N GLY A 39 -0.71 -3.69 23.70
CA GLY A 39 0.02 -2.79 24.58
C GLY A 39 0.53 -1.56 23.84
N LEU A 40 0.47 -0.40 24.50
CA LEU A 40 1.10 0.84 24.02
C LEU A 40 2.62 0.63 23.94
N VAL A 41 3.10 0.17 22.80
CA VAL A 41 4.53 0.10 22.50
C VAL A 41 4.88 1.32 21.65
N LEU A 42 5.34 2.38 22.31
CA LEU A 42 5.95 3.56 21.69
C LEU A 42 7.33 3.18 21.12
N THR A 43 7.36 2.34 20.08
CA THR A 43 8.60 2.11 19.32
C THR A 43 8.51 2.85 18.00
N ARG A 44 9.53 3.66 17.66
CA ARG A 44 9.69 4.30 16.34
C ARG A 44 9.94 3.27 15.20
N VAL A 45 9.63 2.00 15.43
CA VAL A 45 9.94 0.90 14.54
C VAL A 45 8.71 0.66 13.67
N GLN A 46 8.82 1.07 12.41
CA GLN A 46 7.82 0.81 11.38
C GLN A 46 8.31 -0.34 10.50
N ASP A 47 7.37 -1.18 10.07
CA ASP A 47 7.66 -2.16 9.04
C ASP A 47 7.59 -1.46 7.68
N ARG A 48 8.66 -1.56 6.90
CA ARG A 48 8.74 -1.05 5.52
C ARG A 48 8.30 -2.14 4.56
N TYR A 49 7.35 -1.82 3.70
CA TYR A 49 6.89 -2.69 2.62
C TYR A 49 7.19 -2.02 1.29
N GLU A 50 7.88 -2.74 0.41
CA GLU A 50 8.04 -2.36 -0.99
C GLU A 50 6.83 -2.86 -1.76
N VAL A 51 6.21 -1.98 -2.54
CA VAL A 51 5.07 -2.27 -3.40
C VAL A 51 5.63 -2.63 -4.76
N LEU A 52 5.38 -3.86 -5.17
CA LEU A 52 5.71 -4.37 -6.48
C LEU A 52 4.45 -4.36 -7.33
N ILE A 53 4.52 -3.64 -8.44
CA ILE A 53 3.51 -3.63 -9.47
C ILE A 53 4.16 -4.33 -10.67
N ASP A 54 3.60 -5.46 -11.13
CA ASP A 54 4.18 -6.21 -12.24
C ASP A 54 3.86 -5.65 -13.62
N ASP A 55 2.93 -4.69 -13.71
CA ASP A 55 2.45 -4.11 -14.96
C ASP A 55 2.50 -2.56 -14.94
N ASP A 56 3.17 -1.98 -15.93
CA ASP A 56 3.34 -0.52 -16.09
C ASP A 56 2.02 0.20 -16.40
N ALA A 57 1.07 -0.48 -17.05
CA ALA A 57 -0.27 0.04 -17.28
C ALA A 57 -1.07 0.14 -15.98
N VAL A 58 -0.81 -0.76 -15.01
CA VAL A 58 -1.40 -0.67 -13.67
C VAL A 58 -0.83 0.54 -12.92
N GLU A 59 0.48 0.77 -12.99
CA GLU A 59 1.10 1.96 -12.39
C GLU A 59 0.50 3.25 -12.99
N SER A 60 0.40 3.32 -14.31
CA SER A 60 -0.23 4.44 -15.01
C SER A 60 -1.72 4.61 -14.65
N ALA A 61 -2.45 3.51 -14.49
CA ALA A 61 -3.86 3.54 -14.10
C ALA A 61 -4.02 4.06 -12.67
N LEU A 62 -3.19 3.61 -11.73
CA LEU A 62 -3.18 4.12 -10.36
C LEU A 62 -2.89 5.62 -10.36
N GLU A 63 -1.86 6.07 -11.08
CA GLU A 63 -1.49 7.49 -11.18
C GLU A 63 -2.62 8.35 -11.73
N ALA A 64 -3.28 7.91 -12.79
CA ALA A 64 -4.44 8.62 -13.36
C ALA A 64 -5.62 8.71 -12.39
N ASN A 65 -5.73 7.78 -11.44
CA ASN A 65 -6.79 7.75 -10.43
C ASN A 65 -6.47 8.56 -9.16
N ILE A 66 -5.20 8.88 -8.89
CA ILE A 66 -4.78 9.74 -7.78
C ILE A 66 -5.50 11.12 -7.80
N PRO A 67 -5.50 11.90 -8.90
CA PRO A 67 -6.17 13.20 -8.93
C PRO A 67 -7.70 13.10 -8.87
N LEU A 68 -8.28 11.92 -9.16
CA LEU A 68 -9.72 11.65 -9.04
C LEU A 68 -10.14 11.41 -7.58
N GLY A 69 -9.19 11.23 -6.68
CA GLY A 69 -9.40 11.10 -5.24
C GLY A 69 -9.53 9.65 -4.76
N GLY A 70 -9.63 9.50 -3.44
CA GLY A 70 -9.46 8.19 -2.80
C GLY A 70 -10.50 7.12 -3.14
N LYS A 71 -11.69 7.50 -3.62
CA LYS A 71 -12.70 6.52 -4.07
C LYS A 71 -12.29 5.86 -5.39
N SER A 72 -11.83 6.66 -6.35
CA SER A 72 -11.36 6.15 -7.65
C SER A 72 -10.07 5.36 -7.48
N LEU A 73 -9.12 5.86 -6.68
CA LEU A 73 -7.89 5.13 -6.40
C LEU A 73 -8.15 3.80 -5.69
N ALA A 74 -9.06 3.76 -4.69
CA ALA A 74 -9.43 2.51 -4.04
C ALA A 74 -10.06 1.50 -5.00
N ALA A 75 -10.88 1.96 -5.95
CA ALA A 75 -11.46 1.10 -6.98
C ALA A 75 -10.37 0.53 -7.91
N ALA A 76 -9.42 1.36 -8.35
CA ALA A 76 -8.31 0.92 -9.17
C ALA A 76 -7.39 -0.09 -8.44
N ILE A 77 -7.03 0.19 -7.19
CA ILE A 77 -6.25 -0.75 -6.36
C ILE A 77 -6.97 -2.09 -6.20
N HIS A 78 -8.29 -2.07 -6.00
CA HIS A 78 -9.08 -3.29 -5.88
C HIS A 78 -9.16 -4.06 -7.21
N GLU A 79 -9.31 -3.36 -8.33
CA GLU A 79 -9.33 -3.96 -9.68
C GLU A 79 -7.99 -4.63 -10.03
N TYR A 80 -6.87 -3.99 -9.69
CA TYR A 80 -5.52 -4.47 -9.99
C TYR A 80 -4.82 -5.16 -8.81
N ARG A 81 -5.57 -5.59 -7.80
CA ARG A 81 -4.99 -6.20 -6.58
C ARG A 81 -4.09 -7.40 -6.88
N ASP A 82 -4.43 -8.16 -7.92
CA ASP A 82 -3.69 -9.35 -8.36
C ASP A 82 -2.33 -8.99 -8.98
N HIS A 83 -2.16 -7.71 -9.40
CA HIS A 83 -0.92 -7.15 -9.92
C HIS A 83 -0.11 -6.36 -8.88
N ILE A 84 -0.63 -6.23 -7.65
CA ILE A 84 -0.02 -5.42 -6.59
C ILE A 84 0.40 -6.36 -5.46
N SER A 85 1.70 -6.52 -5.30
CA SER A 85 2.32 -7.34 -4.27
C SER A 85 3.07 -6.47 -3.25
N PHE A 86 3.04 -6.86 -1.97
CA PHE A 86 3.78 -6.16 -0.92
C PHE A 86 4.92 -7.01 -0.40
N VAL A 87 6.14 -6.48 -0.43
CA VAL A 87 7.35 -7.14 0.05
C VAL A 87 7.85 -6.44 1.29
N LYS A 88 7.71 -7.10 2.44
CA LYS A 88 8.31 -6.64 3.68
C LYS A 88 9.84 -6.60 3.56
N LYS A 89 10.41 -5.41 3.73
CA LYS A 89 11.86 -5.18 3.88
C LYS A 89 12.20 -5.33 5.37
N THR A 90 13.18 -6.19 5.66
CA THR A 90 13.75 -6.41 7.01
C THR A 90 14.90 -5.45 7.25
#